data_AF-A0A9N9P7Z9-F1
#
_entry.id   AF-A0A9N9P7Z9-F1
#
_cell.length_a   1.000
_cell.length_b   1.000
_cell.length_c   1.000
_cell.angle_alpha   90.00
_cell.angle_beta   90.00
_cell.angle_gamma   90.00
#
_symmetry.space_group_name_H-M   'P 1'
#
loop_
_entity.id
_entity.type
_entity.pdbx_description
1 polymer ?
#
loop_
_entity_poly.entity_id
_entity_poly.type
_entity_poly.pdbx_seq_one_letter_code
_entity_poly.pdbx_strand_id
1 'polypeptide(L)'
;MTTKAEIDTEIIPSTKPELSEFIEGTVNVANNALSSIVPILGIVTSLINDIFAIHENAQFNKKMSRSIISRIASVETIIKSLKSPAKYREKLQVLQHQESFVKFQSTLSKIKIFVETVTQLRAFETFLRATSIKKMFVELMKEYEA
;
A
#
# COMPACT_ATOMS: atom_id res chain seq x y z
N MET A 1 -24.32 63.47 16.45
CA MET A 1 -24.30 62.76 15.16
C MET A 1 -23.08 61.85 15.18
N THR A 2 -23.32 60.56 15.35
CA THR A 2 -22.33 59.55 15.74
C THR A 2 -21.93 58.76 14.51
N THR A 3 -20.64 58.75 14.16
CA THR A 3 -20.12 57.93 13.06
C THR A 3 -19.76 56.54 13.59
N LYS A 4 -20.46 55.51 13.10
CA LYS A 4 -20.11 54.10 13.27
C LYS A 4 -20.18 53.48 11.87
N ALA A 5 -19.04 53.07 11.34
CA ALA A 5 -18.89 52.23 10.15
C ALA A 5 -17.83 51.19 10.56
N GLU A 6 -18.24 50.04 11.06
CA GLU A 6 -18.63 48.82 10.33
C GLU A 6 -17.40 48.16 9.69
N ILE A 7 -17.09 46.99 10.24
CA ILE A 7 -15.86 46.23 10.05
C ILE A 7 -16.06 45.37 8.80
N ASP A 8 -15.41 45.74 7.69
CA ASP A 8 -15.39 44.90 6.50
C ASP A 8 -14.56 43.64 6.78
N THR A 9 -15.28 42.52 6.78
CA THR A 9 -14.76 41.19 7.03
C THR A 9 -13.96 40.74 5.81
N GLU A 10 -12.71 40.38 6.03
CA GLU A 10 -11.76 39.83 5.08
C GLU A 10 -12.39 38.60 4.37
N ILE A 11 -12.77 38.76 3.10
CA ILE A 11 -13.20 37.65 2.25
C ILE A 11 -11.94 36.87 1.87
N ILE A 12 -11.65 35.82 2.65
CA ILE A 12 -10.69 34.79 2.30
C ILE A 12 -11.19 34.11 1.01
N PRO A 13 -10.45 34.12 -0.11
CA PRO A 13 -10.83 33.31 -1.25
C PRO A 13 -10.65 31.84 -0.89
N SER A 14 -11.77 31.14 -0.66
CA SER A 14 -11.79 29.69 -0.52
C SER A 14 -11.65 29.04 -1.90
N THR A 15 -10.50 29.20 -2.54
CA THR A 15 -10.24 28.52 -3.82
C THR A 15 -9.49 27.23 -3.52
N LYS A 16 -10.25 26.16 -3.30
CA LYS A 16 -9.75 24.80 -3.44
C LYS A 16 -9.25 24.67 -4.89
N PRO A 17 -7.96 24.38 -5.14
CA PRO A 17 -7.51 24.25 -6.51
C PRO A 17 -8.21 23.05 -7.15
N GLU A 18 -8.99 23.33 -8.19
CA GLU A 18 -9.64 22.32 -9.00
C GLU A 18 -8.60 21.63 -9.88
N LEU A 19 -8.83 20.33 -10.12
CA LEU A 19 -8.00 19.42 -10.90
C LEU A 19 -7.58 19.93 -12.30
N SER A 20 -8.23 20.97 -12.81
CA SER A 20 -7.94 21.60 -14.10
C SER A 20 -6.66 22.46 -14.08
N GLU A 21 -6.42 23.22 -13.00
CA GLU A 21 -5.21 24.05 -12.84
C GLU A 21 -3.94 23.18 -12.69
N PHE A 22 -4.13 21.92 -12.26
CA PHE A 22 -3.08 20.92 -12.13
C PHE A 22 -2.52 20.42 -13.48
N ILE A 23 -3.25 20.62 -14.58
CA ILE A 23 -2.94 20.00 -15.88
C ILE A 23 -2.10 20.94 -16.77
N GLU A 24 -1.98 22.23 -16.47
CA GLU A 24 -1.45 23.15 -17.48
C GLU A 24 0.07 23.44 -17.37
N GLY A 25 0.69 23.22 -16.21
CA GLY A 25 2.07 23.69 -15.97
C GLY A 25 3.23 22.70 -16.17
N THR A 26 3.01 21.37 -16.21
CA THR A 26 4.12 20.40 -16.08
C THR A 26 3.90 19.04 -16.78
N VAL A 27 3.05 18.99 -17.80
CA VAL A 27 2.24 17.78 -18.02
C VAL A 27 2.81 16.66 -18.90
N ASN A 28 3.80 16.84 -19.78
CA ASN A 28 4.02 15.79 -20.79
C ASN A 28 4.89 14.58 -20.36
N VAL A 29 5.85 14.75 -19.44
CA VAL A 29 6.73 13.63 -19.01
C VAL A 29 6.28 13.04 -17.66
N ALA A 30 5.80 13.88 -16.75
CA ALA A 30 5.28 13.45 -15.45
C ALA A 30 3.98 12.65 -15.58
N ASN A 31 3.08 12.99 -16.52
CA ASN A 31 1.82 12.24 -16.71
C ASN A 31 2.06 10.80 -17.18
N ASN A 32 2.97 10.57 -18.13
CA ASN A 32 3.18 9.24 -18.70
C ASN A 32 3.77 8.26 -17.67
N ALA A 33 4.63 8.75 -16.79
CA ALA A 33 5.24 7.93 -15.75
C ALA A 33 4.31 7.76 -14.54
N LEU A 34 3.61 8.81 -14.07
CA LEU A 34 2.58 8.64 -13.03
C LEU A 34 1.46 7.66 -13.47
N SER A 35 1.13 7.65 -14.76
CA SER A 35 0.20 6.70 -15.37
C SER A 35 0.59 5.23 -15.16
N SER A 36 1.89 4.89 -15.10
CA SER A 36 2.34 3.49 -14.93
C SER A 36 2.37 3.03 -13.47
N ILE A 37 2.63 3.93 -12.52
CA ILE A 37 2.86 3.55 -11.11
C ILE A 37 1.59 3.52 -10.26
N VAL A 38 0.60 4.36 -10.60
CA VAL A 38 -0.70 4.38 -9.93
C VAL A 38 -1.40 3.01 -10.03
N PRO A 39 -1.44 2.33 -11.19
CA PRO A 39 -1.94 0.96 -11.30
C PRO A 39 -1.21 -0.05 -10.39
N ILE A 40 0.13 0.01 -10.33
CA ILE A 40 0.94 -0.92 -9.50
C ILE A 40 0.62 -0.73 -8.02
N LEU A 41 0.54 0.51 -7.53
CA LEU A 41 0.12 0.81 -6.16
C LEU A 41 -1.33 0.38 -5.88
N GLY A 42 -2.20 0.40 -6.89
CA GLY A 42 -3.53 -0.19 -6.85
C GLY A 42 -3.49 -1.69 -6.56
N ILE A 43 -2.74 -2.44 -7.37
CA ILE A 43 -2.59 -3.89 -7.25
C ILE A 43 -1.98 -4.27 -5.89
N VAL A 44 -0.90 -3.59 -5.48
CA VAL A 44 -0.26 -3.79 -4.18
C VAL A 44 -1.24 -3.63 -3.03
N THR A 45 -2.09 -2.59 -3.07
CA THR A 45 -3.11 -2.37 -2.03
C THR A 45 -4.14 -3.50 -2.02
N SER A 46 -4.58 -3.97 -3.18
CA SER A 46 -5.49 -5.11 -3.28
C SER A 46 -4.89 -6.38 -2.68
N LEU A 47 -3.62 -6.68 -2.98
CA LEU A 47 -2.91 -7.83 -2.43
C LEU A 47 -2.82 -7.76 -0.90
N ILE A 48 -2.52 -6.58 -0.35
CA ILE A 48 -2.48 -6.38 1.10
C ILE A 48 -3.85 -6.68 1.73
N ASN A 49 -4.92 -6.11 1.16
CA ASN A 49 -6.28 -6.35 1.65
C ASN A 49 -6.67 -7.82 1.57
N ASP A 50 -6.33 -8.51 0.48
CA ASP A 50 -6.57 -9.95 0.34
C ASP A 50 -5.86 -10.75 1.43
N ILE A 51 -4.59 -10.42 1.72
CA ILE A 51 -3.81 -11.11 2.76
C ILE A 51 -4.44 -10.92 4.13
N PHE A 52 -4.93 -9.70 4.45
CA PHE A 52 -5.68 -9.46 5.69
C PHE A 52 -6.96 -10.27 5.73
N ALA A 53 -7.75 -10.28 4.66
CA ALA A 53 -8.98 -11.05 4.59
C ALA A 53 -8.74 -12.56 4.76
N ILE A 54 -7.70 -13.12 4.14
CA ILE A 54 -7.34 -14.54 4.30
C ILE A 54 -6.98 -14.83 5.77
N HIS A 55 -6.19 -13.97 6.42
CA HIS A 55 -5.85 -14.13 7.83
C HIS A 55 -7.08 -14.02 8.74
N GLU A 56 -7.97 -13.07 8.49
CA GLU A 56 -9.18 -12.87 9.29
C GLU A 56 -10.10 -14.09 9.22
N ASN A 57 -10.30 -14.63 8.02
CA ASN A 57 -11.16 -15.78 7.74
C ASN A 57 -10.48 -17.15 7.95
N ALA A 58 -9.21 -17.17 8.37
CA ALA A 58 -8.46 -18.40 8.59
C ALA A 58 -9.14 -19.32 9.62
N GLN A 59 -9.53 -20.53 9.19
CA GLN A 59 -10.09 -21.54 10.07
C GLN A 59 -9.01 -22.23 10.93
N PHE A 60 -7.79 -22.34 10.41
CA PHE A 60 -6.66 -22.97 11.08
C PHE A 60 -5.43 -22.05 11.08
N ASN A 61 -4.46 -22.33 11.97
CA ASN A 61 -3.12 -21.73 11.99
C ASN A 61 -3.03 -20.19 11.94
N LYS A 62 -4.07 -19.47 12.39
CA LYS A 62 -4.10 -17.99 12.44
C LYS A 62 -2.90 -17.39 13.19
N LYS A 63 -2.35 -18.11 14.18
CA LYS A 63 -1.13 -17.71 14.90
C LYS A 63 0.12 -17.68 14.00
N MET A 64 0.22 -18.57 13.01
CA MET A 64 1.38 -18.63 12.11
C MET A 64 1.41 -17.44 11.16
N SER A 65 0.26 -17.08 10.56
CA SER A 65 0.17 -15.94 9.65
C SER A 65 0.24 -14.58 10.35
N ARG A 66 -0.04 -14.50 11.66
CA ARG A 66 -0.01 -13.23 12.42
C ARG A 66 1.31 -12.45 12.29
N SER A 67 2.45 -13.15 12.27
CA SER A 67 3.76 -12.49 12.15
C SER A 67 3.98 -11.80 10.79
N ILE A 68 3.35 -12.32 9.73
CA ILE A 68 3.33 -11.73 8.39
C ILE A 68 2.42 -10.51 8.38
N ILE A 69 1.23 -10.63 8.98
CA ILE A 69 0.25 -9.54 9.04
C ILE A 69 0.82 -8.30 9.72
N SER A 70 1.51 -8.47 10.85
CA SER A 70 2.13 -7.33 11.56
C SER A 70 3.13 -6.56 10.69
N ARG A 71 3.88 -7.26 9.83
CA ARG A 71 4.84 -6.62 8.92
C ARG A 71 4.13 -5.92 7.76
N ILE A 72 3.14 -6.59 7.16
CA ILE A 72 2.35 -6.00 6.07
C ILE A 72 1.59 -4.76 6.52
N ALA A 73 1.04 -4.72 7.73
CA ALA A 73 0.36 -3.54 8.28
C ALA A 73 1.28 -2.30 8.36
N SER A 74 2.56 -2.51 8.65
CA SER A 74 3.55 -1.42 8.66
C SER A 74 3.73 -0.83 7.25
N VAL A 75 3.81 -1.68 6.22
CA VAL A 75 3.95 -1.24 4.83
C VAL A 75 2.67 -0.66 4.27
N GLU A 76 1.50 -1.16 4.66
CA GLU A 76 0.20 -0.61 4.25
C GLU A 76 0.10 0.89 4.61
N THR A 77 0.57 1.27 5.80
CA THR A 77 0.59 2.66 6.25
C THR A 77 1.43 3.54 5.32
N ILE A 78 2.59 3.04 4.89
CA ILE A 78 3.49 3.72 3.95
C ILE A 78 2.82 3.86 2.58
N ILE A 79 2.24 2.77 2.03
CA ILE A 79 1.55 2.78 0.74
C ILE A 79 0.36 3.76 0.74
N LYS A 80 -0.43 3.80 1.81
CA LYS A 80 -1.51 4.78 1.98
C LYS A 80 -0.99 6.21 1.96
N SER A 81 0.13 6.47 2.64
CA SER A 81 0.76 7.80 2.64
C SER A 81 1.25 8.23 1.24
N LEU A 82 1.77 7.29 0.45
CA LEU A 82 2.25 7.53 -0.92
C LEU A 82 1.13 7.84 -1.91
N LYS A 83 -0.09 7.34 -1.66
CA LYS A 83 -1.26 7.66 -2.49
C LYS A 83 -1.76 9.10 -2.28
N SER A 84 -1.42 9.74 -1.17
CA SER A 84 -1.86 11.10 -0.83
C SER A 84 -1.49 12.14 -1.91
N PRO A 85 -2.42 12.98 -2.36
CA PRO A 85 -2.15 14.06 -3.33
C PRO A 85 -1.09 15.06 -2.85
N ALA A 86 -0.96 15.27 -1.54
CA ALA A 86 -0.01 16.21 -0.95
C ALA A 86 1.47 15.82 -1.14
N LYS A 87 1.76 14.57 -1.53
CA LYS A 87 3.11 14.01 -1.70
C LYS A 87 3.51 13.86 -3.18
N TYR A 88 3.03 14.74 -4.05
CA TYR A 88 3.26 14.68 -5.51
C TYR A 88 4.75 14.61 -5.92
N ARG A 89 5.65 15.32 -5.22
CA ARG A 89 7.10 15.24 -5.49
C ARG A 89 7.73 13.89 -5.10
N GLU A 90 7.20 13.22 -4.08
CA GLU A 90 7.62 11.86 -3.71
C GLU A 90 7.11 10.84 -4.74
N LYS A 91 5.93 11.05 -5.35
CA LYS A 91 5.45 10.21 -6.46
C LYS A 91 6.40 10.24 -7.66
N LEU A 92 7.13 11.34 -7.88
CA LEU A 92 8.16 11.42 -8.92
C LEU A 92 9.39 10.55 -8.59
N GLN A 93 9.78 10.45 -7.31
CA GLN A 93 10.84 9.54 -6.84
C GLN A 93 10.39 8.07 -6.89
N VAL A 94 9.11 7.81 -6.64
CA VAL A 94 8.50 6.47 -6.76
C VAL A 94 8.67 5.91 -8.18
N LEU A 95 8.66 6.76 -9.22
CA LEU A 95 8.95 6.35 -10.61
C LEU A 95 10.37 5.83 -10.80
N GLN A 96 11.35 6.40 -10.08
CA GLN A 96 12.74 5.93 -10.10
C GLN A 96 12.91 4.55 -9.43
N HIS A 97 11.90 4.11 -8.68
CA HIS A 97 11.87 2.83 -7.97
C HIS A 97 10.80 1.87 -8.52
N GLN A 98 10.31 2.07 -9.75
CA GLN A 98 9.27 1.24 -10.35
C GLN A 98 9.61 -0.26 -10.32
N GLU A 99 10.88 -0.62 -10.58
CA GLU A 99 11.34 -2.01 -10.50
C GLU A 99 11.19 -2.59 -9.08
N SER A 100 11.50 -1.81 -8.05
CA SER A 100 11.31 -2.20 -6.65
C SER A 100 9.83 -2.44 -6.33
N PHE A 101 8.92 -1.63 -6.88
CA PHE A 101 7.47 -1.85 -6.72
C PHE A 101 6.98 -3.11 -7.43
N VAL A 102 7.53 -3.44 -8.61
CA VAL A 102 7.21 -4.69 -9.31
C VAL A 102 7.72 -5.90 -8.52
N LYS A 103 8.94 -5.84 -7.98
CA LYS A 103 9.48 -6.88 -7.09
C LYS A 103 8.61 -7.03 -5.85
N PHE A 104 8.26 -5.92 -5.20
CA PHE A 104 7.38 -5.91 -4.03
C PHE A 104 6.01 -6.53 -4.32
N GLN A 105 5.39 -6.20 -5.45
CA GLN A 105 4.14 -6.81 -5.91
C GLN A 105 4.30 -8.34 -6.06
N SER A 106 5.39 -8.81 -6.68
CA SER A 106 5.68 -10.23 -6.84
C SER A 106 5.81 -10.94 -5.48
N THR A 107 6.57 -10.35 -4.55
CA THR A 107 6.76 -10.90 -3.21
C THR A 107 5.45 -10.94 -2.42
N LEU A 108 4.62 -9.89 -2.49
CA LEU A 108 3.29 -9.91 -1.87
C LEU A 108 2.39 -11.01 -2.44
N SER A 109 2.49 -11.28 -3.74
CA SER A 109 1.72 -12.35 -4.39
C SER A 109 2.12 -13.73 -3.85
N LYS A 110 3.43 -13.97 -3.67
CA LYS A 110 3.95 -15.20 -3.03
C LYS A 110 3.53 -15.31 -1.56
N ILE A 111 3.57 -14.19 -0.83
CA ILE A 111 3.11 -14.14 0.57
C ILE A 111 1.62 -14.49 0.66
N LYS A 112 0.78 -13.96 -0.24
CA LYS A 112 -0.64 -14.31 -0.30
C LYS A 112 -0.84 -15.82 -0.43
N ILE A 113 -0.17 -16.45 -1.40
CA ILE A 113 -0.23 -17.91 -1.62
C ILE A 113 0.22 -18.67 -0.37
N PHE A 114 1.31 -18.23 0.27
CA PHE A 114 1.80 -18.84 1.50
C PHE A 114 0.78 -18.74 2.64
N VAL A 115 0.22 -17.55 2.88
CA VAL A 115 -0.76 -17.30 3.94
C VAL A 115 -2.01 -18.15 3.69
N GLU A 116 -2.50 -18.22 2.46
CA GLU A 116 -3.61 -19.08 2.06
C GLU A 116 -3.31 -20.56 2.34
N THR A 117 -2.14 -21.05 1.91
CA THR A 117 -1.71 -22.43 2.12
C THR A 117 -1.69 -22.78 3.60
N VAL A 118 -1.02 -21.98 4.44
CA VAL A 118 -0.87 -22.31 5.86
C VAL A 118 -2.16 -22.17 6.66
N THR A 119 -3.06 -21.26 6.27
CA THR A 119 -4.33 -21.05 6.97
C THR A 119 -5.41 -22.09 6.64
N GLN A 120 -5.25 -22.80 5.52
CA GLN A 120 -6.13 -23.91 5.13
C GLN A 120 -5.62 -25.29 5.61
N LEU A 121 -4.33 -25.42 5.94
CA LEU A 121 -3.77 -26.68 6.46
C LEU A 121 -4.38 -27.05 7.81
N ARG A 122 -4.85 -28.30 7.93
CA ARG A 122 -5.31 -28.82 9.23
C ARG A 122 -4.13 -28.95 10.19
N ALA A 123 -4.40 -28.92 11.50
CA ALA A 123 -3.34 -28.94 12.52
C ALA A 123 -2.37 -30.14 12.38
N PHE A 124 -2.88 -31.33 12.05
CA PHE A 124 -2.05 -32.52 11.84
C PHE A 124 -1.17 -32.43 10.59
N GLU A 125 -1.68 -31.92 9.47
CA GLU A 125 -0.90 -31.72 8.25
C GLU A 125 0.19 -30.65 8.43
N THR A 126 -0.13 -29.64 9.25
CA THR A 126 0.81 -28.57 9.62
C THR A 126 1.98 -29.11 10.42
N PHE A 127 1.72 -30.03 11.35
CA PHE A 127 2.77 -30.70 12.13
C PHE A 127 3.70 -31.52 11.22
N LEU A 128 3.14 -32.32 10.31
CA LEU A 128 3.93 -33.13 9.37
C LEU A 128 4.77 -32.29 8.41
N ARG A 129 4.31 -31.09 8.07
CA ARG A 129 4.97 -30.16 7.12
C ARG A 129 5.74 -29.03 7.80
N ALA A 130 5.93 -29.08 9.12
CA ALA A 130 6.48 -27.96 9.88
C ALA A 130 7.85 -27.48 9.36
N THR A 131 8.73 -28.41 9.00
CA THR A 131 10.07 -28.09 8.47
C THR A 131 10.01 -27.37 7.13
N SER A 132 9.16 -27.82 6.20
CA SER A 132 9.04 -27.19 4.89
C SER A 132 8.34 -25.83 4.98
N ILE A 133 7.28 -25.71 5.80
CA ILE A 133 6.60 -24.44 6.06
C ILE A 133 7.58 -23.42 6.66
N LYS A 134 8.40 -23.82 7.63
CA LYS A 134 9.42 -22.96 8.22
C LYS A 134 10.43 -22.49 7.17
N LYS A 135 10.89 -23.38 6.29
CA LYS A 135 11.83 -23.03 5.22
C LYS A 135 11.21 -22.01 4.26
N MET A 136 9.99 -22.27 3.78
CA MET A 136 9.28 -21.35 2.90
C MET A 136 9.07 -19.97 3.54
N PHE A 137 8.69 -19.94 4.83
CA PHE A 137 8.56 -18.69 5.57
C PHE A 137 9.87 -17.91 5.61
N VAL A 138 10.98 -18.55 5.97
CA VAL A 138 12.29 -17.88 6.05
C VAL A 138 12.74 -17.34 4.69
N GLU A 139 12.55 -18.10 3.61
CA GLU A 139 12.91 -17.67 2.26
C GLU A 139 12.04 -16.49 1.80
N LEU A 140 10.74 -16.52 2.05
CA LEU A 140 9.83 -15.43 1.71
C LEU A 140 10.13 -14.16 2.51
N MET A 141 10.45 -14.30 3.80
CA MET A 141 10.79 -13.13 4.61
C MET A 141 12.10 -12.50 4.18
N LYS A 142 13.10 -13.30 3.77
CA LYS A 142 14.33 -12.78 3.18
C LYS A 142 14.07 -12.02 1.88
N GLU A 143 13.19 -12.54 1.01
CA GLU A 143 12.82 -11.84 -0.23
C GLU A 143 12.06 -10.54 0.06
N TYR A 144 11.21 -10.52 1.09
CA TYR A 144 10.45 -9.34 1.51
C TYR A 144 11.33 -8.23 2.11
N GLU A 145 12.41 -8.61 2.82
CA GLU A 145 13.31 -7.69 3.50
C GLU A 145 14.49 -7.21 2.62
N ALA A 146 14.65 -7.78 1.41
CA ALA A 146 15.70 -7.44 0.45
C ALA A 146 15.40 -6.18 -0.36
#